data_AF-A0A932Q4P8-F1
#
_entry.id   AF-A0A932Q4P8-F1
#
_cell.length_a   1.000
_cell.length_b   1.000
_cell.length_c   1.000
_cell.angle_alpha   90.00
_cell.angle_beta   90.00
_cell.angle_gamma   90.00
#
_symmetry.space_group_name_H-M   'P 1'
#
loop_
_entity.id
_entity.type
_entity.pdbx_description
1 polymer ?
#
loop_
_entity_poly.entity_id
_entity_poly.type
_entity_poly.pdbx_seq_one_letter_code
_entity_poly.pdbx_strand_id
1 'polypeptide(L)' 'ALESDSVEKTYKELSAQGVEFLGPPKKEDWGSFVLMKDSEGNTLCISGK' A
#
# COMPACT_ATOMS: atom_id res chain seq x y z
N ALA A 1 -15.68 -2.69 11.31
CA ALA A 1 -15.21 -1.75 10.27
C ALA A 1 -13.83 -1.25 10.66
N LEU A 2 -12.79 -2.05 10.42
CA LEU A 2 -11.38 -1.77 10.76
C LEU A 2 -10.43 -2.11 9.59
N GLU A 3 -10.98 -2.34 8.40
CA GLU A 3 -10.23 -2.93 7.27
C GLU A 3 -9.50 -1.87 6.41
N SER A 4 -9.90 -0.59 6.46
CA SER A 4 -9.21 0.48 5.70
C SER A 4 -8.03 1.10 6.44
N ASP A 5 -8.05 1.16 7.79
CA ASP A 5 -7.04 1.87 8.59
C ASP A 5 -5.64 1.26 8.42
N SER A 6 -5.55 -0.06 8.27
CA SER A 6 -4.28 -0.76 8.13
C SER A 6 -3.58 -0.49 6.80
N VAL A 7 -4.29 -0.40 5.68
CA VAL A 7 -3.67 -0.15 4.37
C VAL A 7 -3.11 1.28 4.31
N GLU A 8 -3.86 2.25 4.83
CA GLU A 8 -3.45 3.66 4.84
C GLU A 8 -2.31 3.92 5.83
N LYS A 9 -2.33 3.29 7.02
CA LYS A 9 -1.19 3.32 7.94
C LYS A 9 0.04 2.69 7.32
N THR A 10 -0.10 1.49 6.77
CA THR A 10 1.00 0.75 6.15
C THR A 10 1.61 1.55 5.00
N TYR A 11 0.77 2.17 4.18
CA TYR A 11 1.19 3.10 3.13
C TYR A 11 2.04 4.25 3.71
N LYS A 12 1.55 4.92 4.76
CA LYS A 12 2.22 6.08 5.34
C LYS A 12 3.55 5.72 6.03
N GLU A 13 3.58 4.58 6.71
CA GLU A 13 4.74 4.09 7.44
C GLU A 13 5.84 3.61 6.50
N LEU A 14 5.47 2.95 5.41
CA LEU A 14 6.39 2.54 4.36
C LEU A 14 6.84 3.74 3.51
N SER A 15 5.96 4.71 3.25
CA SER A 15 6.33 5.96 2.58
C SER A 15 7.36 6.75 3.39
N ALA A 16 7.21 6.78 4.72
CA ALA A 16 8.19 7.38 5.61
C ALA A 16 9.53 6.63 5.63
N GLN A 17 9.54 5.33 5.33
CA GLN A 17 10.76 4.52 5.20
C GLN A 17 11.47 4.71 3.85
N GLY A 18 10.93 5.54 2.94
CA GLY A 18 11.54 5.82 1.64
C GLY A 18 11.05 4.91 0.52
N VAL A 19 9.96 4.18 0.75
CA VAL A 19 9.29 3.40 -0.28
C VAL A 19 8.56 4.34 -1.23
N GLU A 20 8.85 4.21 -2.52
CA GLU A 20 8.17 4.93 -3.59
C GLU A 20 6.88 4.21 -3.97
N PHE A 21 5.74 4.87 -3.83
CA PHE A 21 4.48 4.28 -4.27
C PHE A 21 4.28 4.51 -5.76
N LEU A 22 3.92 3.44 -6.46
CA LEU A 22 3.63 3.52 -7.90
C LEU A 22 2.31 4.24 -8.17
N GLY A 23 1.46 4.38 -7.16
CA GLY A 23 0.22 5.14 -7.25
C GLY A 23 -0.60 5.08 -5.96
N PRO A 24 -1.72 5.82 -5.93
CA PRO A 24 -2.65 5.78 -4.80
C PRO A 24 -3.26 4.38 -4.62
N PRO A 25 -3.65 4.00 -3.39
CA PRO A 25 -4.35 2.74 -3.13
C PRO A 25 -5.62 2.64 -4.00
N LYS A 26 -5.72 1.57 -4.79
CA LYS A 26 -6.89 1.25 -5.60
C LYS A 26 -7.87 0.42 -4.79
N LYS A 27 -9.13 0.86 -4.77
CA LYS A 27 -10.27 0.05 -4.29
C LYS A 27 -10.87 -0.68 -5.48
N GLU A 28 -10.91 -2.00 -5.40
CA GLU A 28 -11.66 -2.87 -6.32
C GLU A 28 -12.73 -3.66 -5.57
N ASP A 29 -13.63 -4.30 -6.31
CA ASP A 29 -14.75 -5.10 -5.78
C ASP A 29 -14.33 -6.22 -4.81
N TRP A 30 -13.06 -6.65 -4.87
CA TRP A 30 -12.50 -7.70 -4.01
C TRP A 30 -11.71 -7.18 -2.80
N GLY A 31 -11.45 -5.87 -2.70
CA GLY A 31 -10.67 -5.27 -1.62
C GLY A 31 -9.92 -4.00 -2.03
N SER A 32 -9.08 -3.48 -1.13
CA SER A 32 -8.20 -2.34 -1.43
C SER A 32 -6.76 -2.83 -1.60
N PHE A 33 -6.08 -2.43 -2.67
CA PHE A 33 -4.68 -2.76 -2.87
C PHE A 33 -3.84 -1.54 -3.22
N VAL A 34 -2.57 -1.58 -2.86
CA VAL A 34 -1.59 -0.55 -3.24
C VAL A 34 -0.29 -1.20 -3.69
N LEU A 35 0.31 -0.61 -4.71
CA LEU A 35 1.59 -1.03 -5.26
C LEU A 35 2.66 -0.07 -4.80
N MET A 36 3.71 -0.64 -4.23
CA MET A 36 4.81 0.11 -3.64
C MET A 36 6.14 -0.46 -4.09
N LYS A 37 7.12 0.41 -4.21
CA LYS A 37 8.45 0.11 -4.73
C LYS A 37 9.47 0.43 -3.65
N ASP A 38 10.17 -0.58 -3.19
CA ASP A 38 11.21 -0.40 -2.18
C ASP A 38 12.49 0.19 -2.82
N SER A 39 13.41 0.67 -1.98
CA SER A 39 14.72 1.19 -2.38
C SER A 39 15.55 0.15 -3.16
N GLU A 40 15.27 -1.14 -2.95
CA GLU A 40 15.85 -2.26 -3.72
C GLU A 40 15.24 -2.45 -5.12
N GLY A 41 14.23 -1.66 -5.50
CA GLY A 41 13.53 -1.75 -6.78
C GLY A 41 12.45 -2.84 -6.85
N ASN A 42 12.21 -3.54 -5.75
CA ASN A 42 11.19 -4.57 -5.64
C ASN A 42 9.79 -3.96 -5.59
N THR A 43 8.86 -4.52 -6.36
CA THR A 43 7.45 -4.10 -6.33
C THR A 43 6.68 -5.01 -5.37
N LEU A 44 6.21 -4.45 -4.26
CA LEU A 44 5.38 -5.11 -3.28
C LEU A 44 3.92 -4.71 -3.51
N CYS A 45 3.02 -5.68 -3.48
CA CYS A 45 1.58 -5.47 -3.54
C CYS A 45 1.01 -5.73 -2.15
N ILE A 46 0.45 -4.68 -1.53
CA ILE A 46 -0.26 -4.81 -0.26
C ILE A 46 -1.74 -4.75 -0.56
N SER A 47 -2.44 -5.86 -0.30
CA SER A 47 -3.90 -5.92 -0.39
C SER A 47 -4.49 -6.13 0.99
N GLY A 48 -5.41 -5.25 1.39
CA GLY A 48 -6.28 -5.43 2.54
C GLY A 48 -7.66 -5.87 2.07
N LYS A 49 -8.20 -6.92 2.70
CA LYS A 49 -9.62 -7.23 2.63
C LYS A 49 -10.36 -6.29 3.57
#